data_AF-A0A7X1ZS88-F1
#
_entry.id   AF-A0A7X1ZS88-F1
#
_cell.length_a   1.000
_cell.length_b   1.000
_cell.length_c   1.000
_cell.angle_alpha   90.00
_cell.angle_beta   90.00
_cell.angle_gamma   90.00
#
_symmetry.space_group_name_H-M   'P 1'
#
loop_
_entity.id
_entity.type
_entity.pdbx_description
1 polymer ?
#
loop_
_entity_poly.entity_id
_entity_poly.type
_entity_poly.pdbx_seq_one_letter_code
_entity_poly.pdbx_strand_id
1 'polypeptide(L)'
;MILSMLTGMMMLAGFSVVEYDPRVAELVDSVNPDSITAVIAGLSGEVAVTIEGEPDSIPCRFALSEGSDRAALWLAEHFESRGFEVELVPFLPSWFSETRPLPLGVENAEALEAIYINAQSSIGSDTMYNVVATLPGKDSLQVILCAPT
;
A
#
# COMPACT_ATOMS: atom_id res chain seq x y z
N MET A 1 28.05 -35.59 -28.40
CA MET A 1 27.52 -36.32 -27.24
C MET A 1 28.12 -35.86 -25.90
N ILE A 2 29.41 -35.51 -25.81
CA ILE A 2 29.99 -34.98 -24.56
C ILE A 2 29.47 -33.57 -24.21
N LEU A 3 29.21 -32.73 -25.23
CA LEU A 3 28.65 -31.39 -25.03
C LEU A 3 27.22 -31.41 -24.44
N SER A 4 26.45 -32.47 -24.70
CA SER A 4 25.07 -32.64 -24.23
C SER A 4 24.98 -33.03 -22.75
N MET A 5 26.03 -33.66 -22.21
CA MET A 5 26.09 -34.00 -20.78
C MET A 5 26.59 -32.83 -19.92
N LEU A 6 27.42 -31.94 -20.48
CA LEU A 6 27.92 -30.76 -19.75
C LEU A 6 26.80 -29.72 -19.52
N THR A 7 25.88 -29.56 -20.47
CA THR A 7 24.75 -28.62 -20.35
C THR A 7 23.71 -29.09 -19.31
N GLY A 8 23.60 -30.41 -19.08
CA GLY A 8 22.71 -30.97 -18.05
C GLY A 8 23.22 -30.77 -16.62
N MET A 9 24.54 -30.85 -16.40
CA MET A 9 25.12 -30.66 -15.06
C MET A 9 25.22 -29.18 -14.63
N MET A 10 25.19 -28.21 -15.54
CA MET A 10 25.16 -26.78 -15.18
C MET A 10 23.77 -26.25 -14.80
N MET A 11 22.67 -26.96 -15.10
CA MET A 11 21.31 -26.54 -14.72
C MET A 11 20.95 -26.83 -13.26
N LEU A 12 21.77 -27.62 -12.54
CA LEU A 12 21.54 -28.00 -11.13
C LEU A 12 22.43 -27.24 -10.14
N ALA A 13 23.38 -26.44 -10.63
CA ALA A 13 24.26 -25.64 -9.78
C ALA A 13 23.72 -24.20 -9.69
N GLY A 14 22.90 -23.90 -8.67
CA GLY A 14 22.74 -22.49 -8.30
C GLY A 14 21.50 -22.07 -7.53
N PHE A 15 20.48 -22.90 -7.39
CA PHE A 15 19.44 -22.62 -6.40
C PHE A 15 19.88 -23.33 -5.12
N SER A 16 20.51 -22.59 -4.20
CA SER A 16 20.52 -23.06 -2.82
C SER A 16 19.06 -23.20 -2.43
N VAL A 17 18.58 -24.44 -2.34
CA VAL A 17 17.29 -24.71 -1.74
C VAL A 17 17.44 -24.19 -0.32
N VAL A 18 16.85 -23.03 -0.05
CA VAL A 18 16.78 -22.51 1.31
C VAL A 18 15.86 -23.47 2.03
N GLU A 19 16.44 -24.40 2.78
CA GLU A 19 15.69 -25.28 3.66
C GLU A 19 15.19 -24.42 4.82
N TYR A 20 13.92 -24.02 4.73
CA TYR A 20 13.25 -23.33 5.81
C TYR A 20 12.94 -24.32 6.94
N ASP A 21 12.83 -23.80 8.16
CA ASP A 21 12.18 -24.54 9.25
C ASP A 21 10.79 -25.00 8.76
N PRO A 22 10.35 -26.25 9.04
CA PRO A 22 9.09 -26.78 8.53
C PRO A 22 7.88 -25.86 8.81
N ARG A 23 7.87 -25.14 9.94
CA ARG A 23 6.79 -24.20 10.27
C ARG A 23 6.81 -22.98 9.36
N VAL A 24 7.98 -22.51 8.98
CA VAL A 24 8.13 -21.39 8.03
C VAL A 24 7.75 -21.85 6.63
N ALA A 25 8.11 -23.07 6.24
CA ALA A 25 7.68 -23.66 4.96
C ALA A 25 6.14 -23.76 4.88
N GLU A 26 5.49 -24.26 5.94
CA GLU A 26 4.02 -24.28 6.03
C GLU A 26 3.39 -22.88 5.90
N LEU A 27 4.01 -21.86 6.50
CA LEU A 27 3.55 -20.48 6.36
C LEU A 27 3.72 -19.95 4.92
N VAL A 28 4.85 -20.24 4.27
CA VAL A 28 5.09 -19.86 2.87
C VAL A 28 4.07 -20.54 1.95
N ASP A 29 3.81 -21.83 2.15
CA ASP A 29 2.85 -22.59 1.37
C ASP A 29 1.40 -22.14 1.61
N SER A 30 1.12 -21.48 2.73
CA SER A 30 -0.20 -20.89 3.03
C SER A 30 -0.46 -19.56 2.30
N VAL A 31 0.57 -18.94 1.70
CA VAL A 31 0.41 -17.70 0.94
C VAL A 31 -0.26 -17.99 -0.40
N ASN A 32 -1.44 -17.41 -0.61
CA ASN A 32 -2.18 -17.55 -1.85
C ASN A 32 -1.90 -16.37 -2.83
N PRO A 33 -1.24 -16.61 -3.98
CA PRO A 33 -0.97 -15.58 -4.98
C PRO A 33 -2.23 -14.92 -5.56
N ASP A 34 -3.34 -15.65 -5.65
CA ASP A 34 -4.61 -15.12 -6.16
C ASP A 34 -5.17 -14.08 -5.19
N SER A 35 -5.05 -14.32 -3.88
CA SER A 35 -5.44 -13.35 -2.86
C SER A 35 -4.61 -12.07 -2.94
N ILE A 36 -3.30 -12.19 -3.17
CA ILE A 36 -2.41 -11.01 -3.36
C ILE A 36 -2.85 -10.22 -4.58
N THR A 37 -3.07 -10.91 -5.70
CA THR A 37 -3.49 -10.30 -6.96
C THR A 37 -4.84 -9.60 -6.82
N ALA A 38 -5.79 -10.21 -6.12
CA ALA A 38 -7.09 -9.62 -5.84
C ALA A 38 -6.98 -8.33 -5.02
N VAL A 39 -6.08 -8.28 -4.03
CA VAL A 39 -5.83 -7.07 -3.24
C VAL A 39 -5.27 -5.94 -4.10
N ILE A 40 -4.27 -6.25 -4.92
CA ILE A 40 -3.66 -5.27 -5.84
C ILE A 40 -4.70 -4.75 -6.83
N ALA A 41 -5.51 -5.65 -7.40
CA ALA A 41 -6.56 -5.30 -8.35
C ALA A 41 -7.64 -4.41 -7.71
N GLY A 42 -8.04 -4.70 -6.46
CA GLY A 42 -9.00 -3.87 -5.73
C GLY A 42 -8.50 -2.44 -5.53
N LEU A 43 -7.22 -2.26 -5.22
CA LEU A 43 -6.63 -0.93 -5.10
C LEU A 43 -6.47 -0.24 -6.46
N SER A 44 -6.21 -0.98 -7.55
CA SER A 44 -5.85 -0.43 -8.86
C SER A 44 -6.85 0.54 -9.48
N GLY A 45 -8.12 0.49 -9.08
CA GLY A 45 -9.22 1.23 -9.71
C GLY A 45 -9.81 0.58 -10.95
N GLU A 46 -9.20 -0.51 -11.45
CA GLU A 46 -9.70 -1.25 -12.62
C GLU A 46 -10.82 -2.23 -12.25
N VAL A 47 -10.94 -2.58 -10.97
CA VAL A 47 -11.92 -3.53 -10.46
C VAL A 47 -12.82 -2.85 -9.44
N ALA A 48 -14.12 -3.14 -9.52
CA ALA A 48 -15.08 -2.68 -8.53
C ALA A 48 -14.81 -3.35 -7.18
N VAL A 49 -14.89 -2.56 -6.12
CA VAL A 49 -14.75 -3.00 -4.73
C VAL A 49 -16.04 -2.74 -3.97
N THR A 50 -16.07 -3.16 -2.70
CA THR A 50 -17.14 -2.79 -1.77
C THR A 50 -16.52 -1.97 -0.66
N ILE A 51 -17.10 -0.82 -0.37
CA ILE A 51 -16.70 0.08 0.72
C ILE A 51 -17.99 0.49 1.43
N GLU A 52 -18.02 0.34 2.75
CA GLU A 52 -19.15 0.63 3.62
C GLU A 52 -20.43 -0.14 3.22
N GLY A 53 -20.25 -1.31 2.62
CA GLY A 53 -21.34 -2.17 2.14
C GLY A 53 -21.88 -1.83 0.75
N GLU A 54 -21.42 -0.76 0.11
CA GLU A 54 -21.88 -0.34 -1.22
C GLU A 54 -20.83 -0.62 -2.32
N PRO A 55 -21.24 -0.91 -3.56
CA PRO A 55 -20.32 -1.02 -4.69
C PRO A 55 -19.59 0.29 -4.96
N ASP A 56 -18.28 0.21 -5.18
CA ASP A 56 -17.43 1.36 -5.41
C ASP A 56 -16.26 1.04 -6.37
N SER A 57 -15.44 2.04 -6.68
CA SER A 57 -14.19 1.94 -7.41
C SER A 57 -13.19 2.96 -6.85
N ILE A 58 -11.89 2.66 -6.94
CA ILE A 58 -10.81 3.54 -6.47
C ILE A 58 -10.07 4.10 -7.68
N PRO A 59 -10.61 5.12 -8.39
CA PRO A 59 -10.10 5.52 -9.70
C PRO A 59 -8.68 6.10 -9.67
N CYS A 60 -8.30 6.76 -8.57
CA CYS A 60 -6.92 7.19 -8.34
C CYS A 60 -6.64 7.27 -6.83
N ARG A 61 -5.38 7.12 -6.42
CA ARG A 61 -4.96 7.23 -5.02
C ARG A 61 -3.95 8.34 -4.81
N PHE A 62 -3.99 9.36 -5.66
CA PHE A 62 -3.10 10.50 -5.52
C PHE A 62 -3.41 11.25 -4.23
N ALA A 63 -2.41 11.92 -3.67
CA ALA A 63 -2.57 12.66 -2.42
C ALA A 63 -3.76 13.62 -2.50
N LEU A 64 -4.60 13.60 -1.45
CA LEU A 64 -5.82 14.39 -1.30
C LEU A 64 -6.96 14.06 -2.29
N SER A 65 -6.79 13.11 -3.20
CA SER A 65 -7.89 12.71 -4.08
C SER A 65 -8.99 11.99 -3.29
N GLU A 66 -10.24 12.07 -3.75
CA GLU A 66 -11.34 11.29 -3.15
C GLU A 66 -10.99 9.80 -3.08
N GLY A 67 -10.33 9.27 -4.12
CA GLY A 67 -9.92 7.88 -4.13
C GLY A 67 -8.79 7.54 -3.15
N SER A 68 -8.01 8.51 -2.64
CA SER A 68 -7.09 8.21 -1.53
C SER A 68 -7.86 7.89 -0.24
N ASP A 69 -8.98 8.55 -0.02
CA ASP A 69 -9.82 8.32 1.17
C ASP A 69 -10.59 7.01 1.03
N ARG A 70 -11.18 6.76 -0.15
CA ARG A 70 -11.83 5.49 -0.44
C ARG A 70 -10.85 4.31 -0.33
N ALA A 71 -9.59 4.49 -0.75
CA ALA A 71 -8.57 3.46 -0.55
C ALA A 71 -8.24 3.21 0.92
N ALA A 72 -8.16 4.27 1.74
CA ALA A 72 -7.92 4.13 3.17
C ALA A 72 -9.08 3.39 3.86
N LEU A 73 -10.33 3.72 3.53
CA LEU A 73 -11.52 3.03 4.03
C LEU A 73 -11.54 1.56 3.61
N TRP A 74 -11.28 1.28 2.33
CA TRP A 74 -11.25 -0.09 1.83
C TRP A 74 -10.19 -0.95 2.53
N LEU A 75 -8.99 -0.40 2.74
CA LEU A 75 -7.92 -1.07 3.47
C LEU A 75 -8.30 -1.31 4.94
N ALA A 76 -8.96 -0.33 5.58
CA ALA A 76 -9.41 -0.49 6.95
C ALA A 76 -10.38 -1.67 7.09
N GLU A 77 -11.43 -1.71 6.26
CA GLU A 77 -12.38 -2.82 6.24
C GLU A 77 -11.69 -4.16 5.95
N HIS A 78 -10.72 -4.16 5.03
CA HIS A 78 -9.97 -5.37 4.67
C HIS A 78 -9.11 -5.91 5.82
N PHE A 79 -8.53 -5.04 6.64
CA PHE A 79 -7.77 -5.44 7.83
C PHE A 79 -8.70 -5.85 8.98
N GLU A 80 -9.77 -5.09 9.23
CA GLU A 80 -10.78 -5.43 10.24
C GLU A 80 -11.41 -6.80 9.98
N SER A 81 -11.71 -7.12 8.71
CA SER A 81 -12.25 -8.44 8.33
C SER A 81 -11.31 -9.61 8.62
N ARG A 82 -10.03 -9.32 8.91
CA ARG A 82 -8.99 -10.30 9.29
C ARG A 82 -8.68 -10.30 10.78
N GLY A 83 -9.42 -9.54 11.57
CA GLY A 83 -9.30 -9.50 13.03
C GLY A 83 -8.24 -8.53 13.56
N PHE A 84 -7.82 -7.55 12.74
CA PHE A 84 -6.99 -6.44 13.21
C PHE A 84 -7.86 -5.36 13.86
N GLU A 85 -7.32 -4.69 14.87
CA GLU A 85 -7.81 -3.38 15.33
C GLU A 85 -7.24 -2.31 14.40
N VAL A 86 -8.09 -1.48 13.79
CA VAL A 86 -7.66 -0.48 12.80
C VAL A 86 -7.94 0.93 13.30
N GLU A 87 -6.95 1.82 13.10
CA GLU A 87 -7.07 3.25 13.31
C GLU A 87 -6.74 4.00 12.01
N LEU A 88 -7.59 4.95 11.63
CA LEU A 88 -7.33 5.90 10.55
C LEU A 88 -6.71 7.17 11.13
N VAL A 89 -5.40 7.33 10.95
CA VAL A 89 -4.66 8.47 11.50
C VAL A 89 -4.55 9.56 10.43
N PRO A 90 -5.21 10.72 10.60
CA PRO A 90 -5.14 11.78 9.60
C PRO A 90 -3.72 12.36 9.54
N PHE A 91 -3.27 12.69 8.33
CA PHE A 91 -2.02 13.40 8.10
C PHE A 91 -2.14 14.37 6.93
N LEU A 92 -1.30 15.40 6.96
CA LEU A 92 -1.08 16.27 5.82
C LEU A 92 0.22 15.86 5.12
N PRO A 93 0.21 15.64 3.80
CA PRO A 93 1.41 15.28 3.07
C PRO A 93 2.52 16.34 3.25
N SER A 94 3.76 15.88 3.34
CA SER A 94 4.91 16.68 3.76
C SER A 94 5.29 17.84 2.83
N TRP A 95 4.78 17.86 1.60
CA TRP A 95 4.92 19.01 0.69
C TRP A 95 4.15 20.27 1.13
N PHE A 96 3.31 20.18 2.17
CA PHE A 96 2.72 21.34 2.87
C PHE A 96 3.63 21.89 3.97
N SER A 97 4.78 21.27 4.26
CA SER A 97 5.66 21.78 5.31
C SER A 97 6.43 23.01 4.82
N GLU A 98 6.45 24.07 5.64
CA GLU A 98 7.16 25.34 5.42
C GLU A 98 8.67 25.17 5.18
N THR A 99 9.21 23.98 5.43
CA THR A 99 10.63 23.64 5.33
C THR A 99 11.08 23.18 3.95
N ARG A 100 10.17 23.05 2.97
CA ARG A 100 10.51 22.59 1.62
C ARG A 100 10.91 23.75 0.71
N PRO A 101 11.98 23.63 -0.10
CA PRO A 101 12.27 24.61 -1.13
C PRO A 101 11.09 24.69 -2.12
N LEU A 102 10.72 25.92 -2.47
CA LEU A 102 9.63 26.18 -3.41
C LEU A 102 9.91 25.53 -4.77
N PRO A 103 8.88 25.04 -5.49
CA PRO A 103 9.03 24.56 -6.86
C PRO A 103 9.66 25.63 -7.76
N LEU A 104 10.40 25.20 -8.79
CA LEU A 104 10.97 26.12 -9.77
C LEU A 104 9.87 27.01 -10.39
N GLY A 105 10.04 28.34 -10.29
CA GLY A 105 9.07 29.31 -10.79
C GLY A 105 7.99 29.73 -9.79
N VAL A 106 8.03 29.25 -8.55
CA VAL A 106 7.14 29.70 -7.47
C VAL A 106 7.89 30.68 -6.56
N GLU A 107 7.40 31.91 -6.50
CA GLU A 107 8.13 33.04 -5.91
C GLU A 107 8.07 33.08 -4.37
N ASN A 108 6.98 32.59 -3.77
CA ASN A 108 6.79 32.58 -2.32
C ASN A 108 5.74 31.52 -1.89
N ALA A 109 5.56 31.35 -0.57
CA ALA A 109 4.61 30.41 0.01
C ALA A 109 3.15 30.73 -0.34
N GLU A 110 2.77 32.01 -0.42
CA GLU A 110 1.41 32.44 -0.81
C GLU A 110 1.07 32.05 -2.26
N ALA A 111 2.03 32.17 -3.18
CA ALA A 111 1.87 31.75 -4.57
C ALA A 111 1.73 30.23 -4.69
N LEU A 112 2.47 29.49 -3.87
CA LEU A 112 2.33 28.04 -3.75
C LEU A 112 0.94 27.67 -3.23
N GLU A 113 0.51 28.32 -2.14
CA GLU A 113 -0.80 28.12 -1.52
C GLU A 113 -1.94 28.47 -2.49
N ALA A 114 -1.83 29.53 -3.28
CA ALA A 114 -2.83 29.89 -4.29
C ALA A 114 -2.91 28.86 -5.45
N ILE A 115 -1.77 28.30 -5.87
CA ILE A 115 -1.75 27.17 -6.83
C ILE A 115 -2.44 25.96 -6.20
N TYR A 116 -2.17 25.69 -4.93
CA TYR A 116 -2.80 24.60 -4.20
C TYR A 116 -4.29 24.81 -4.03
N ILE A 117 -4.79 25.95 -3.53
CA ILE A 117 -6.23 26.22 -3.36
C ILE A 117 -6.97 26.09 -4.69
N ASN A 118 -6.38 26.58 -5.78
CA ASN A 118 -6.96 26.40 -7.11
C ASN A 118 -6.98 24.93 -7.54
N ALA A 119 -5.93 24.17 -7.27
CA ALA A 119 -5.94 22.72 -7.47
C ALA A 119 -6.92 22.02 -6.50
N GLN A 120 -7.06 22.51 -5.26
CA GLN A 120 -7.84 21.93 -4.18
C GLN A 120 -9.33 22.05 -4.48
N SER A 121 -9.75 23.11 -5.17
CA SER A 121 -11.10 23.23 -5.72
C SER A 121 -11.47 22.14 -6.74
N SER A 122 -10.49 21.35 -7.20
CA SER A 122 -10.65 20.16 -8.05
C SER A 122 -10.23 18.84 -7.39
N ILE A 123 -9.83 18.88 -6.12
CA ILE A 123 -9.37 17.74 -5.32
C ILE A 123 -10.49 17.38 -4.33
N GLY A 124 -10.89 16.12 -4.31
CA GLY A 124 -12.09 15.67 -3.60
C GLY A 124 -11.97 15.52 -2.08
N SER A 125 -10.77 15.62 -1.49
CA SER A 125 -10.56 15.50 -0.04
C SER A 125 -9.59 16.52 0.54
N ASP A 126 -9.86 16.94 1.78
CA ASP A 126 -9.05 17.87 2.57
C ASP A 126 -8.08 17.15 3.53
N THR A 127 -8.07 15.82 3.58
CA THR A 127 -7.27 15.05 4.56
C THR A 127 -6.83 13.71 3.97
N MET A 128 -5.61 13.27 4.28
CA MET A 128 -5.17 11.90 3.98
C MET A 128 -5.13 11.08 5.26
N TYR A 129 -5.22 9.75 5.14
CA TYR A 129 -5.18 8.84 6.28
C TYR A 129 -4.06 7.82 6.16
N ASN A 130 -3.31 7.62 7.24
CA ASN A 130 -2.55 6.40 7.44
C ASN A 130 -3.50 5.33 7.99
N VAL A 131 -3.48 4.14 7.40
CA VAL A 131 -4.21 2.98 7.92
C VAL A 131 -3.27 2.22 8.86
N VAL A 132 -3.53 2.31 10.17
CA VAL A 132 -2.74 1.63 11.19
C VAL A 132 -3.51 0.40 11.67
N ALA A 133 -3.07 -0.78 11.23
CA ALA A 133 -3.69 -2.06 11.59
C ALA A 133 -2.82 -2.80 12.63
N THR A 134 -3.40 -3.13 13.78
CA THR A 134 -2.71 -3.77 14.90
C THR A 134 -3.36 -5.12 15.23
N LEU A 135 -2.56 -6.18 15.35
CA LEU A 135 -3.06 -7.45 15.87
C LEU A 135 -3.30 -7.34 17.39
N PRO A 136 -4.47 -7.72 17.90
CA PRO A 136 -4.77 -7.63 19.33
C PRO A 136 -3.89 -8.60 20.14
N GLY A 137 -3.25 -8.09 21.19
CA GLY A 137 -2.38 -8.85 22.09
C GLY A 137 -1.67 -7.92 23.08
N LYS A 138 -1.93 -8.08 24.39
CA LYS A 138 -1.68 -7.02 25.38
C LYS A 138 -0.22 -6.76 25.77
N ASP A 139 0.75 -7.59 25.40
CA ASP A 139 2.13 -7.49 25.94
C ASP A 139 3.25 -7.95 24.98
N SER A 140 3.03 -7.96 23.67
CA SER A 140 4.02 -8.46 22.70
C SER A 140 4.81 -7.35 22.00
N LEU A 141 6.11 -7.58 21.83
CA LEU A 141 6.98 -6.84 20.91
C LEU A 141 6.31 -6.72 19.54
N GLN A 142 6.04 -5.50 19.08
CA GLN A 142 5.41 -5.26 17.79
C GLN A 142 6.45 -5.25 16.67
N VAL A 143 6.17 -5.95 15.58
CA VAL A 143 6.91 -5.84 14.32
C VAL A 143 6.14 -4.87 13.43
N ILE A 144 6.78 -3.77 13.04
CA ILE A 144 6.16 -2.75 12.19
C ILE A 144 6.52 -3.05 10.74
N LEU A 145 5.50 -3.21 9.91
CA LEU A 145 5.59 -3.26 8.45
C LEU A 145 4.93 -2.00 7.90
N CYS A 146 5.61 -1.29 7.02
CA CYS A 146 5.10 -0.05 6.43
C CYS A 146 5.29 -0.04 4.91
N ALA A 147 4.29 0.48 4.20
CA ALA A 147 4.32 0.69 2.77
C ALA A 147 3.46 1.91 2.40
N PRO A 148 3.89 2.76 1.46
CA PRO A 148 3.02 3.76 0.86
C PRO A 148 2.02 3.08 -0.10
N THR A 149 0.80 3.60 -0.17
CA THR A 149 -0.29 3.12 -1.02
C THR A 149 -0.41 3.86 -2.34
#